data_AF-A0A951TF32-F1
#
_entry.id   AF-A0A951TF32-F1
#
_cell.length_a   1.000
_cell.length_b   1.000
_cell.length_c   1.000
_cell.angle_alpha   90.00
_cell.angle_beta   90.00
_cell.angle_gamma   90.00
#
_symmetry.space_group_name_H-M   'P 1'
#
loop_
_entity.id
_entity.type
_entity.pdbx_description
1 polymer ?
#
loop_
_entity_poly.entity_id
_entity_poly.type
_entity_poly.pdbx_seq_one_letter_code
_entity_poly.pdbx_strand_id
1 'polypeptide(L)'
;MNFPLVSTIPAVSMRLLLPCALTVLLALPGAAAVTEGSRTLEYELLLRMSPTAVSFIGDKSEPDAQGFTGANQRDGKWYEAGTQRGGCRMLIGAVVSGDLPRADAAWRAVEATFARQLEDGGFESNLKPGLTKPPTRADRVETAYFFLQELGRAILVIEASPMAGHFGERITALKPKLRRAADFIQSGYGTIVFKVGHTANRLLIAAKAFGLCGIVLEDETLKESSAKLVAEALKRRDAEGVFIERGGRDSSYNAVSLLMGQVLLLYLPNPELEAAMHRTMAWLLTRIDAEGVVSVEGNTRTGVGLEPDGLGHTKNVNYPEVAQALCYYGTLHNRPDLLTLAEKVAVR
;
A
#
# COMPACT_ATOMS: atom_id res chain seq x y z
N MET A 1 -71.54 55.32 -17.46
CA MET A 1 -72.06 55.80 -18.76
C MET A 1 -71.04 55.46 -19.82
N ASN A 2 -71.52 54.88 -20.94
CA ASN A 2 -70.86 54.60 -22.22
C ASN A 2 -69.77 53.50 -22.31
N PHE A 3 -70.23 52.32 -22.74
CA PHE A 3 -69.64 51.27 -23.60
C PHE A 3 -68.99 51.81 -24.92
N PRO A 4 -68.42 51.00 -25.87
CA PRO A 4 -67.93 49.60 -25.88
C PRO A 4 -66.69 49.27 -26.81
N LEU A 5 -66.35 47.96 -26.91
CA LEU A 5 -66.00 47.13 -28.11
C LEU A 5 -64.65 47.25 -28.88
N VAL A 6 -63.84 46.18 -28.74
CA VAL A 6 -63.26 45.23 -29.75
C VAL A 6 -62.98 45.71 -31.20
N SER A 7 -61.76 45.47 -31.72
CA SER A 7 -61.49 44.61 -32.92
C SER A 7 -60.02 44.66 -33.46
N THR A 8 -59.37 43.48 -33.45
CA THR A 8 -58.52 42.81 -34.47
C THR A 8 -57.18 43.36 -35.05
N ILE A 9 -56.30 42.37 -35.23
CA ILE A 9 -54.91 42.23 -35.75
C ILE A 9 -54.84 42.41 -37.30
N PRO A 10 -53.68 42.78 -37.91
CA PRO A 10 -52.75 41.82 -38.57
C PRO A 10 -51.26 42.17 -38.31
N ALA A 11 -50.28 41.29 -38.07
CA ALA A 11 -49.77 40.10 -38.77
C ALA A 11 -48.83 40.38 -39.99
N VAL A 12 -47.53 40.10 -39.78
CA VAL A 12 -46.49 39.63 -40.75
C VAL A 12 -45.90 40.77 -41.64
N SER A 13 -44.59 41.00 -41.86
CA SER A 13 -43.46 40.08 -42.08
C SER A 13 -42.10 40.80 -42.21
N MET A 14 -41.03 40.07 -41.86
CA MET A 14 -39.76 39.90 -42.60
C MET A 14 -38.62 40.97 -42.61
N ARG A 15 -37.46 40.46 -42.16
CA ARG A 15 -36.07 40.58 -42.69
C ARG A 15 -35.04 41.38 -41.88
N LEU A 16 -34.11 40.58 -41.36
CA LEU A 16 -32.65 40.75 -41.22
C LEU A 16 -32.10 42.17 -41.03
N LEU A 17 -31.39 42.34 -39.92
CA LEU A 17 -30.01 42.85 -39.90
C LEU A 17 -29.38 42.48 -38.55
N LEU A 18 -28.33 41.65 -38.60
CA LEU A 18 -27.36 41.51 -37.51
C LEU A 18 -26.62 42.86 -37.37
N PRO A 19 -26.23 43.27 -36.16
CA PRO A 19 -24.84 43.00 -35.79
C PRO A 19 -24.60 42.66 -34.30
N CYS A 20 -23.59 41.81 -34.14
CA CYS A 20 -22.70 41.64 -33.00
C CYS A 20 -22.97 42.46 -31.72
N ALA A 21 -23.47 41.77 -30.69
CA ALA A 21 -23.24 42.18 -29.30
C ALA A 21 -22.78 40.95 -28.50
N LEU A 22 -21.49 41.00 -28.21
CA LEU A 22 -20.65 40.20 -27.34
C LEU A 22 -21.38 39.64 -26.10
N THR A 23 -21.75 38.36 -26.11
CA THR A 23 -22.16 37.65 -24.91
C THR A 23 -20.90 37.28 -24.12
N VAL A 24 -20.61 38.02 -23.05
CA VAL A 24 -19.64 37.59 -22.04
C VAL A 24 -20.26 36.40 -21.30
N LEU A 25 -20.01 35.19 -21.79
CA LEU A 25 -20.15 33.99 -20.97
C LEU A 25 -19.06 34.07 -19.90
N LEU A 26 -19.46 34.33 -18.67
CA LEU A 26 -18.65 34.03 -17.49
C LEU A 26 -18.37 32.52 -17.51
N ALA A 27 -17.23 32.15 -18.08
CA ALA A 27 -16.63 30.84 -17.88
C ALA A 27 -16.26 30.76 -16.40
N LEU A 28 -17.15 30.17 -15.61
CA LEU A 28 -16.74 29.56 -14.34
C LEU A 28 -15.56 28.64 -14.68
N PRO A 29 -14.40 28.76 -14.00
CA PRO A 29 -13.37 27.75 -14.15
C PRO A 29 -14.00 26.43 -13.74
N GLY A 30 -14.24 25.59 -14.74
CA GLY A 30 -14.66 24.22 -14.52
C GLY A 30 -13.70 23.65 -13.49
N ALA A 31 -14.26 23.17 -12.38
CA ALA A 31 -13.63 22.10 -11.66
C ALA A 31 -13.30 21.07 -12.74
N ALA A 32 -12.02 20.97 -13.10
CA ALA A 32 -11.54 19.88 -13.90
C ALA A 32 -11.91 18.64 -13.08
N ALA A 33 -13.02 18.02 -13.45
CA ALA A 33 -13.26 16.63 -13.11
C ALA A 33 -11.98 15.94 -13.53
N VAL A 34 -11.21 15.49 -12.53
CA VAL A 34 -10.06 14.63 -12.76
C VAL A 34 -10.64 13.45 -13.51
N THR A 35 -10.44 13.45 -14.82
CA THR A 35 -10.90 12.38 -15.68
C THR A 35 -10.32 11.08 -15.12
N GLU A 36 -11.18 10.09 -14.90
CA GLU A 36 -10.86 8.70 -14.55
C GLU A 36 -9.86 8.01 -15.50
N GLY A 37 -9.40 8.70 -16.55
CA GLY A 37 -8.39 8.24 -17.49
C GLY A 37 -6.97 8.64 -17.08
N SER A 38 -6.12 7.62 -16.94
CA SER A 38 -4.66 7.69 -16.77
C SER A 38 -4.11 7.80 -15.33
N ARG A 39 -4.72 7.09 -14.38
CA ARG A 39 -3.90 6.51 -13.31
C ARG A 39 -3.30 5.22 -13.87
N THR A 40 -1.97 5.10 -13.86
CA THR A 40 -1.35 3.78 -14.00
C THR A 40 -1.85 2.96 -12.81
N LEU A 41 -2.81 2.07 -13.05
CA LEU A 41 -3.19 1.05 -12.07
C LEU A 41 -1.90 0.32 -11.69
N GLU A 42 -1.69 0.01 -10.41
CA GLU A 42 -0.47 -0.68 -9.96
C GLU A 42 -0.20 -1.94 -10.79
N TYR A 43 -1.25 -2.63 -11.24
CA TYR A 43 -1.16 -3.73 -12.19
C TYR A 43 -0.40 -3.38 -13.48
N GLU A 44 -0.70 -2.25 -14.13
CA GLU A 44 0.01 -1.75 -15.32
C GLU A 44 1.45 -1.33 -15.02
N LEU A 45 1.72 -0.83 -13.81
CA LEU A 45 3.10 -0.57 -13.36
C LEU A 45 3.86 -1.90 -13.25
N LEU A 46 3.25 -2.89 -12.62
CA LEU A 46 3.83 -4.21 -12.38
C LEU A 46 4.09 -4.97 -13.69
N LEU A 47 3.22 -4.85 -14.69
CA LEU A 47 3.43 -5.43 -16.03
C LEU A 47 4.64 -4.84 -16.76
N ARG A 48 5.06 -3.62 -16.44
CA ARG A 48 6.25 -2.97 -17.04
C ARG A 48 7.56 -3.41 -16.39
N MET A 49 7.50 -4.12 -15.27
CA MET A 49 8.70 -4.61 -14.60
C MET A 49 9.24 -5.86 -15.30
N SER A 50 10.56 -6.10 -15.22
CA SER A 50 11.14 -7.34 -15.75
C SER A 50 10.53 -8.56 -15.02
N PRO A 51 10.42 -9.74 -15.67
CA PRO A 51 9.96 -10.96 -14.99
C PRO A 51 10.77 -11.26 -13.72
N THR A 52 12.08 -10.96 -13.75
CA THR A 52 12.99 -11.02 -12.61
C THR A 52 12.54 -10.08 -11.49
N ALA A 53 12.26 -8.81 -11.80
CA ALA A 53 11.71 -7.85 -10.83
C ALA A 53 10.34 -8.26 -10.26
N VAL A 54 9.43 -8.80 -11.09
CA VAL A 54 8.14 -9.34 -10.65
C VAL A 54 8.34 -10.53 -9.71
N SER A 55 9.37 -11.37 -9.95
CA SER A 55 9.70 -12.50 -9.08
C SER A 55 10.16 -12.10 -7.68
N PHE A 56 10.70 -10.89 -7.50
CA PHE A 56 11.07 -10.36 -6.18
C PHE A 56 9.88 -9.74 -5.44
N ILE A 57 8.87 -9.30 -6.19
CA ILE A 57 7.60 -8.78 -5.65
C ILE A 57 6.72 -9.95 -5.20
N GLY A 58 6.67 -11.00 -6.01
CA GLY A 58 6.05 -12.29 -5.67
C GLY A 58 6.92 -13.07 -4.69
N ASP A 59 6.70 -12.86 -3.38
CA ASP A 59 7.31 -13.68 -2.34
C ASP A 59 7.22 -15.18 -2.69
N LYS A 60 8.32 -15.93 -2.51
CA LYS A 60 8.37 -17.38 -2.75
C LYS A 60 7.69 -18.18 -1.63
N SER A 61 7.02 -17.50 -0.71
CA SER A 61 6.23 -18.06 0.39
C SER A 61 4.97 -18.77 -0.11
N GLU A 62 5.15 -19.89 -0.80
CA GLU A 62 4.04 -20.77 -1.17
C GLU A 62 3.35 -21.31 0.09
N PRO A 63 2.03 -21.12 0.24
CA PRO A 63 1.32 -21.61 1.41
C PRO A 63 1.40 -23.13 1.51
N ASP A 64 1.69 -23.64 2.71
CA ASP A 64 1.71 -25.09 2.97
C ASP A 64 0.29 -25.72 2.89
N ALA A 65 0.16 -26.99 3.26
CA ALA A 65 -1.13 -27.69 3.28
C ALA A 65 -2.16 -27.04 4.23
N GLN A 66 -1.71 -26.29 5.24
CA GLN A 66 -2.56 -25.55 6.19
C GLN A 66 -2.84 -24.11 5.71
N GLY A 67 -2.29 -23.70 4.56
CA GLY A 67 -2.34 -22.32 4.08
C GLY A 67 -1.41 -21.38 4.86
N PHE A 68 -0.45 -21.90 5.62
CA PHE A 68 0.50 -21.06 6.36
C PHE A 68 1.67 -20.63 5.48
N THR A 69 2.18 -19.43 5.78
CA THR A 69 3.38 -18.83 5.20
C THR A 69 4.27 -18.24 6.30
N GLY A 70 5.50 -17.87 5.96
CA GLY A 70 6.43 -17.20 6.87
C GLY A 70 6.70 -18.02 8.14
N ALA A 71 6.69 -17.35 9.30
CA ALA A 71 6.94 -18.04 10.58
C ALA A 71 5.84 -19.05 10.95
N ASN A 72 4.60 -18.86 10.47
CA ASN A 72 3.53 -19.83 10.74
C ASN A 72 3.83 -21.16 10.03
N GLN A 73 4.34 -21.08 8.79
CA GLN A 73 4.73 -22.24 7.98
C GLN A 73 5.98 -22.91 8.52
N ARG A 74 7.04 -22.12 8.77
CA ARG A 74 8.34 -22.64 9.22
C ARG A 74 8.21 -23.53 10.46
N ASP A 75 7.35 -23.13 11.39
CA ASP A 75 7.16 -23.85 12.66
C ASP A 75 5.88 -24.72 12.65
N GLY A 76 5.15 -24.77 11.53
CA GLY A 76 3.89 -25.50 11.39
C GLY A 76 2.78 -25.07 12.35
N LYS A 77 2.87 -23.85 12.91
CA LYS A 77 2.03 -23.36 14.02
C LYS A 77 1.56 -21.94 13.76
N TRP A 78 0.28 -21.66 14.02
CA TRP A 78 -0.24 -20.30 13.97
C TRP A 78 0.32 -19.42 15.09
N TYR A 79 0.98 -18.32 14.74
CA TYR A 79 1.40 -17.29 15.69
C TYR A 79 0.60 -16.00 15.55
N GLU A 80 0.45 -15.47 14.35
CA GLU A 80 -0.21 -14.18 14.11
C GLU A 80 -0.54 -14.00 12.63
N ALA A 81 -1.39 -13.02 12.31
CA ALA A 81 -1.74 -12.70 10.93
C ALA A 81 -0.58 -12.05 10.15
N GLY A 82 0.26 -11.24 10.81
CA GLY A 82 1.30 -10.45 10.13
C GLY A 82 2.32 -11.28 9.35
N THR A 83 2.55 -12.53 9.75
CA THR A 83 3.43 -13.49 9.06
C THR A 83 2.83 -14.02 7.76
N GLN A 84 1.52 -13.86 7.55
CA GLN A 84 0.78 -14.30 6.36
C GLN A 84 0.88 -13.33 5.18
N ARG A 85 1.50 -12.16 5.37
CA ARG A 85 1.66 -11.14 4.30
C ARG A 85 2.43 -11.67 3.07
N GLY A 86 3.28 -12.69 3.25
CA GLY A 86 4.01 -13.33 2.15
C GLY A 86 3.06 -13.99 1.15
N GLY A 87 1.98 -14.64 1.61
CA GLY A 87 0.95 -15.19 0.72
C GLY A 87 0.25 -14.13 -0.14
N CYS A 88 0.01 -12.93 0.40
CA CYS A 88 -0.55 -11.82 -0.37
C CYS A 88 0.44 -11.28 -1.43
N ARG A 89 1.74 -11.25 -1.12
CA ARG A 89 2.79 -10.88 -2.08
C ARG A 89 2.91 -11.91 -3.21
N MET A 90 2.88 -13.20 -2.88
CA MET A 90 2.83 -14.28 -3.87
C MET A 90 1.61 -14.13 -4.79
N LEU A 91 0.44 -13.84 -4.21
CA LEU A 91 -0.81 -13.63 -4.97
C LEU A 91 -0.65 -12.49 -5.99
N ILE A 92 -0.07 -11.35 -5.58
CA ILE A 92 0.25 -10.24 -6.51
C ILE A 92 1.15 -10.72 -7.64
N GLY A 93 2.25 -11.41 -7.33
CA GLY A 93 3.18 -11.91 -8.33
C GLY A 93 2.53 -12.88 -9.33
N ALA A 94 1.69 -13.79 -8.84
CA ALA A 94 0.98 -14.77 -9.66
C ALA A 94 -0.07 -14.12 -10.58
N VAL A 95 -0.79 -13.11 -10.08
CA VAL A 95 -1.75 -12.33 -10.87
C VAL A 95 -1.05 -11.58 -11.99
N VAL A 96 0.07 -10.92 -11.70
CA VAL A 96 0.87 -10.18 -12.69
C VAL A 96 1.47 -11.13 -13.74
N SER A 97 1.92 -12.32 -13.33
CA SER A 97 2.49 -13.29 -14.26
C SER A 97 1.45 -14.12 -15.03
N GLY A 98 0.15 -13.90 -14.81
CA GLY A 98 -0.90 -14.69 -15.47
C GLY A 98 -0.99 -16.15 -14.96
N ASP A 99 -0.40 -16.47 -13.81
CA ASP A 99 -0.31 -17.82 -13.27
C ASP A 99 -1.50 -18.10 -12.33
N LEU A 100 -2.63 -18.48 -12.92
CA LEU A 100 -3.88 -18.73 -12.20
C LEU A 100 -3.75 -19.84 -11.13
N PRO A 101 -3.14 -21.02 -11.42
CA PRO A 101 -2.94 -22.06 -10.40
C PRO A 101 -2.14 -21.54 -9.20
N ARG A 102 -1.08 -20.76 -9.43
CA ARG A 102 -0.29 -20.16 -8.35
C ARG A 102 -1.09 -19.10 -7.58
N ALA A 103 -1.93 -18.33 -8.27
CA ALA A 103 -2.80 -17.35 -7.61
C ALA A 103 -3.85 -18.04 -6.71
N ASP A 104 -4.47 -19.13 -7.17
CA ASP A 104 -5.36 -19.96 -6.36
C ASP A 104 -4.62 -20.58 -5.15
N ALA A 105 -3.40 -21.08 -5.36
CA ALA A 105 -2.57 -21.61 -4.28
C ALA A 105 -2.24 -20.55 -3.23
N ALA A 106 -1.92 -19.32 -3.66
CA ALA A 106 -1.62 -18.19 -2.79
C ALA A 106 -2.85 -17.70 -2.00
N TRP A 107 -4.04 -17.75 -2.60
CA TRP A 107 -5.31 -17.36 -1.96
C TRP A 107 -5.59 -18.18 -0.69
N ARG A 108 -5.11 -19.42 -0.60
CA ARG A 108 -5.23 -20.25 0.61
C ARG A 108 -4.63 -19.59 1.85
N ALA A 109 -3.62 -18.73 1.71
CA ALA A 109 -3.10 -17.96 2.85
C ALA A 109 -4.08 -16.92 3.36
N VAL A 110 -4.88 -16.31 2.48
CA VAL A 110 -5.96 -15.38 2.85
C VAL A 110 -7.04 -16.14 3.62
N GLU A 111 -7.46 -17.30 3.09
CA GLU A 111 -8.47 -18.16 3.74
C GLU A 111 -8.02 -18.64 5.12
N ALA A 112 -6.79 -19.18 5.23
CA ALA A 112 -6.21 -19.61 6.49
C ALA A 112 -6.11 -18.47 7.51
N THR A 113 -5.82 -17.25 7.06
CA THR A 113 -5.77 -16.06 7.94
C THR A 113 -7.16 -15.70 8.48
N PHE A 114 -8.16 -15.62 7.60
CA PHE A 114 -9.53 -15.30 8.02
C PHE A 114 -10.26 -16.43 8.74
N ALA A 115 -9.79 -17.67 8.65
CA ALA A 115 -10.22 -18.75 9.52
C ALA A 115 -9.82 -18.53 10.99
N ARG A 116 -8.85 -17.63 11.25
CA ARG A 116 -8.39 -17.24 12.60
C ARG A 116 -8.88 -15.85 13.03
N GLN A 117 -9.85 -15.29 12.32
CA GLN A 117 -10.50 -14.06 12.75
C GLN A 117 -11.38 -14.32 13.97
N LEU A 118 -11.23 -13.50 15.01
CA LEU A 118 -12.01 -13.57 16.23
C LEU A 118 -13.28 -12.72 16.13
N GLU A 119 -14.16 -12.85 17.13
CA GLU A 119 -15.42 -12.11 17.21
C GLU A 119 -15.22 -10.58 17.25
N ASP A 120 -14.14 -10.11 17.88
CA ASP A 120 -13.77 -8.69 17.94
C ASP A 120 -13.26 -8.12 16.61
N GLY A 121 -13.21 -8.94 15.55
CA GLY A 121 -12.76 -8.57 14.21
C GLY A 121 -11.25 -8.70 14.01
N GLY A 122 -10.45 -8.76 15.07
CA GLY A 122 -9.02 -8.99 15.00
C GLY A 122 -8.68 -10.46 14.72
N PHE A 123 -7.39 -10.78 14.70
CA PHE A 123 -6.93 -12.16 14.48
C PHE A 123 -6.38 -12.78 15.76
N GLU A 124 -6.48 -14.10 15.88
CA GLU A 124 -5.78 -14.87 16.90
C GLU A 124 -4.28 -14.53 16.89
N SER A 125 -3.70 -14.32 18.06
CA SER A 125 -2.26 -14.15 18.20
C SER A 125 -1.75 -14.92 19.41
N ASN A 126 -0.80 -15.82 19.15
CA ASN A 126 -0.27 -16.77 20.11
C ASN A 126 1.14 -16.37 20.55
N LEU A 127 1.53 -16.86 21.74
CA LEU A 127 2.88 -16.68 22.26
C LEU A 127 3.90 -17.32 21.31
N LYS A 128 4.85 -16.51 20.83
CA LYS A 128 5.98 -16.97 20.02
C LYS A 128 7.08 -17.58 20.90
N PRO A 129 7.91 -18.49 20.36
CA PRO A 129 9.09 -18.98 21.05
C PRO A 129 9.96 -17.83 21.57
N GLY A 130 10.49 -17.97 22.78
CA GLY A 130 11.34 -16.96 23.41
C GLY A 130 10.63 -15.76 24.05
N LEU A 131 9.31 -15.60 23.84
CA LEU A 131 8.54 -14.56 24.54
C LEU A 131 7.92 -15.11 25.84
N THR A 132 7.84 -14.25 26.86
CA THR A 132 7.32 -14.61 28.19
C THR A 132 5.93 -14.06 28.48
N LYS A 133 5.41 -13.17 27.63
CA LYS A 133 4.10 -12.53 27.81
C LYS A 133 3.21 -12.76 26.60
N PRO A 134 1.92 -13.09 26.80
CA PRO A 134 0.99 -13.24 25.69
C PRO A 134 0.83 -11.91 24.93
N PRO A 135 0.50 -11.96 23.62
CA PRO A 135 0.29 -10.76 22.83
C PRO A 135 -0.80 -9.87 23.40
N THR A 136 -0.52 -8.57 23.52
CA THR A 136 -1.49 -7.55 23.92
C THR A 136 -2.44 -7.21 22.77
N ARG A 137 -3.50 -6.46 23.06
CA ARG A 137 -4.36 -5.90 22.00
C ARG A 137 -3.56 -5.05 20.99
N ALA A 138 -2.60 -4.26 21.46
CA ALA A 138 -1.76 -3.44 20.57
C ALA A 138 -0.80 -4.29 19.72
N ASP A 139 -0.40 -5.48 20.19
CA ASP A 139 0.29 -6.48 19.35
C ASP A 139 -0.62 -7.03 18.27
N ARG A 140 -1.86 -7.39 18.61
CA ARG A 140 -2.86 -7.88 17.63
C ARG A 140 -3.22 -6.82 16.58
N VAL A 141 -3.36 -5.56 16.97
CA VAL A 141 -3.60 -4.43 16.03
C VAL A 141 -2.44 -4.31 15.05
N GLU A 142 -1.21 -4.40 15.55
CA GLU A 142 -0.03 -4.36 14.71
C GLU A 142 0.04 -5.51 13.72
N THR A 143 -0.10 -6.74 14.19
CA THR A 143 0.00 -7.90 13.31
C THR A 143 -1.14 -7.95 12.30
N ALA A 144 -2.32 -7.43 12.64
CA ALA A 144 -3.43 -7.24 11.72
C ALA A 144 -3.08 -6.25 10.60
N TYR A 145 -2.59 -5.04 10.90
CA TYR A 145 -2.26 -4.08 9.83
C TYR A 145 -1.08 -4.55 8.96
N PHE A 146 -0.14 -5.35 9.50
CA PHE A 146 0.95 -5.96 8.73
C PHE A 146 0.44 -6.90 7.63
N PHE A 147 -0.64 -7.64 7.91
CA PHE A 147 -1.32 -8.49 6.93
C PHE A 147 -2.18 -7.67 5.98
N LEU A 148 -3.05 -6.82 6.53
CA LEU A 148 -4.05 -6.05 5.78
C LEU A 148 -3.44 -5.12 4.72
N GLN A 149 -2.24 -4.57 4.96
CA GLN A 149 -1.56 -3.74 3.97
C GLN A 149 -1.19 -4.48 2.67
N GLU A 150 -0.81 -5.77 2.72
CA GLU A 150 -0.61 -6.52 1.48
C GLU A 150 -1.90 -7.10 0.95
N LEU A 151 -2.87 -7.47 1.82
CA LEU A 151 -4.15 -7.96 1.35
C LEU A 151 -4.92 -6.89 0.57
N GLY A 152 -5.01 -5.66 1.11
CA GLY A 152 -5.65 -4.54 0.43
C GLY A 152 -5.02 -4.27 -0.92
N ARG A 153 -3.68 -4.28 -0.98
CA ARG A 153 -2.91 -4.20 -2.23
C ARG A 153 -3.24 -5.34 -3.20
N ALA A 154 -3.25 -6.59 -2.73
CA ALA A 154 -3.52 -7.76 -3.56
C ALA A 154 -4.93 -7.72 -4.18
N ILE A 155 -5.94 -7.32 -3.40
CA ILE A 155 -7.31 -7.14 -3.90
C ILE A 155 -7.35 -6.10 -5.02
N LEU A 156 -6.74 -4.92 -4.81
CA LEU A 156 -6.71 -3.85 -5.82
C LEU A 156 -5.98 -4.28 -7.11
N VAL A 157 -4.87 -5.03 -6.99
CA VAL A 157 -4.17 -5.60 -8.14
C VAL A 157 -5.03 -6.63 -8.87
N ILE A 158 -5.74 -7.50 -8.16
CA ILE A 158 -6.66 -8.49 -8.76
C ILE A 158 -7.80 -7.79 -9.50
N GLU A 159 -8.45 -6.82 -8.87
CA GLU A 159 -9.58 -6.06 -9.46
C GLU A 159 -9.15 -5.31 -10.73
N ALA A 160 -7.90 -4.88 -10.81
CA ALA A 160 -7.32 -4.25 -12.00
C ALA A 160 -6.83 -5.24 -13.09
N SER A 161 -6.85 -6.55 -12.82
CA SER A 161 -6.27 -7.58 -13.71
C SER A 161 -7.34 -8.36 -14.50
N PRO A 162 -6.93 -9.11 -15.54
CA PRO A 162 -7.80 -10.09 -16.21
C PRO A 162 -8.35 -11.19 -15.28
N MET A 163 -7.77 -11.40 -14.10
CA MET A 163 -8.23 -12.38 -13.11
C MET A 163 -9.37 -11.87 -12.22
N ALA A 164 -9.82 -10.61 -12.38
CA ALA A 164 -10.89 -10.03 -11.56
C ALA A 164 -12.15 -10.90 -11.52
N GLY A 165 -12.56 -11.44 -12.68
CA GLY A 165 -13.73 -12.32 -12.79
C GLY A 165 -13.58 -13.63 -12.01
N HIS A 166 -12.37 -14.22 -11.95
CA HIS A 166 -12.11 -15.47 -11.24
C HIS A 166 -12.18 -15.31 -9.71
N PHE A 167 -11.69 -14.18 -9.18
CA PHE A 167 -11.64 -13.92 -7.75
C PHE A 167 -12.84 -13.11 -7.22
N GLY A 168 -13.70 -12.58 -8.09
CA GLY A 168 -14.77 -11.64 -7.73
C GLY A 168 -15.71 -12.14 -6.63
N GLU A 169 -16.17 -13.40 -6.72
CA GLU A 169 -17.03 -13.99 -5.69
C GLU A 169 -16.29 -14.17 -4.36
N ARG A 170 -15.01 -14.60 -4.39
CA ARG A 170 -14.20 -14.78 -3.18
C ARG A 170 -13.92 -13.45 -2.49
N ILE A 171 -13.61 -12.40 -3.26
CA ILE A 171 -13.43 -11.04 -2.75
C ILE A 171 -14.74 -10.53 -2.14
N THR A 172 -15.87 -10.71 -2.83
CA THR A 172 -17.19 -10.30 -2.32
C THR A 172 -17.53 -11.00 -1.00
N ALA A 173 -17.31 -12.30 -0.91
CA ALA A 173 -17.50 -13.07 0.32
C ALA A 173 -16.52 -12.67 1.44
N LEU A 174 -15.33 -12.17 1.08
CA LEU A 174 -14.32 -11.70 2.03
C LEU A 174 -14.65 -10.33 2.63
N LYS A 175 -15.31 -9.44 1.87
CA LYS A 175 -15.55 -8.02 2.26
C LYS A 175 -16.13 -7.86 3.67
N PRO A 176 -17.15 -8.63 4.13
CA PRO A 176 -17.65 -8.51 5.50
C PRO A 176 -16.60 -8.86 6.57
N LYS A 177 -15.74 -9.85 6.31
CA LYS A 177 -14.64 -10.20 7.23
C LYS A 177 -13.55 -9.14 7.22
N LEU A 178 -13.20 -8.62 6.03
CA LEU A 178 -12.25 -7.52 5.86
C LEU A 178 -12.73 -6.25 6.58
N ARG A 179 -14.02 -5.91 6.49
CA ARG A 179 -14.65 -4.82 7.24
C ARG A 179 -14.40 -4.95 8.75
N ARG A 180 -14.72 -6.10 9.34
CA ARG A 180 -14.47 -6.32 10.78
C ARG A 180 -12.98 -6.20 11.16
N ALA A 181 -12.08 -6.66 10.29
CA ALA A 181 -10.64 -6.52 10.51
C ALA A 181 -10.19 -5.05 10.44
N ALA A 182 -10.77 -4.26 9.53
CA ALA A 182 -10.55 -2.82 9.43
C ALA A 182 -11.09 -2.07 10.66
N ASP A 183 -12.30 -2.42 11.12
CA ASP A 183 -12.91 -1.84 12.33
C ASP A 183 -12.07 -2.17 13.59
N PHE A 184 -11.48 -3.37 13.64
CA PHE A 184 -10.57 -3.76 14.71
C PHE A 184 -9.30 -2.89 14.74
N ILE A 185 -8.63 -2.67 13.60
CA ILE A 185 -7.45 -1.78 13.58
C ILE A 185 -7.85 -0.32 13.83
N GLN A 186 -9.01 0.13 13.36
CA GLN A 186 -9.52 1.49 13.59
C GLN A 186 -9.82 1.74 15.08
N SER A 187 -10.46 0.80 15.76
CA SER A 187 -10.66 0.87 17.22
C SER A 187 -9.35 0.69 18.01
N GLY A 188 -8.29 0.21 17.35
CA GLY A 188 -6.93 0.13 17.87
C GLY A 188 -6.06 1.35 17.58
N TYR A 189 -6.54 2.31 16.79
CA TYR A 189 -5.74 3.39 16.20
C TYR A 189 -4.91 4.15 17.24
N GLY A 190 -5.52 4.52 18.38
CA GLY A 190 -4.85 5.29 19.44
C GLY A 190 -3.62 4.60 20.05
N THR A 191 -3.45 3.30 19.85
CA THR A 191 -2.28 2.55 20.33
C THR A 191 -1.08 2.59 19.37
N ILE A 192 -1.30 2.90 18.09
CA ILE A 192 -0.31 2.74 17.03
C ILE A 192 0.86 3.69 17.23
N VAL A 193 0.60 5.01 17.31
CA VAL A 193 1.68 6.01 17.45
C VAL A 193 2.44 5.83 18.76
N PHE A 194 1.74 5.50 19.85
CA PHE A 194 2.38 5.22 21.14
C PHE A 194 3.35 4.03 21.02
N LYS A 195 2.92 2.95 20.38
CA LYS A 195 3.70 1.72 20.27
C LYS A 195 4.85 1.82 19.26
N VAL A 196 4.58 2.32 18.06
CA VAL A 196 5.50 2.23 16.91
C VAL A 196 5.89 3.59 16.33
N GLY A 197 5.46 4.69 16.94
CA GLY A 197 5.70 6.02 16.41
C GLY A 197 7.18 6.36 16.24
N HIS A 198 8.07 5.70 16.97
CA HIS A 198 9.52 5.86 16.87
C HIS A 198 10.16 5.27 15.59
N THR A 199 9.37 4.66 14.68
CA THR A 199 9.85 4.11 13.40
C THR A 199 8.93 4.53 12.27
N ALA A 200 9.47 5.24 11.27
CA ALA A 200 8.68 5.69 10.11
C ALA A 200 8.14 4.50 9.31
N ASN A 201 8.92 3.42 9.17
CA ASN A 201 8.50 2.25 8.40
C ASN A 201 7.21 1.62 8.93
N ARG A 202 7.08 1.46 10.25
CA ARG A 202 5.86 0.89 10.85
C ARG A 202 4.65 1.82 10.72
N LEU A 203 4.86 3.13 10.82
CA LEU A 203 3.81 4.11 10.57
C LEU A 203 3.30 4.04 9.12
N LEU A 204 4.20 3.89 8.15
CA LEU A 204 3.84 3.76 6.73
C LEU A 204 3.21 2.40 6.39
N ILE A 205 3.61 1.31 7.04
CA ILE A 205 2.93 0.01 6.94
C ILE A 205 1.48 0.15 7.43
N ALA A 206 1.27 0.78 8.59
CA ALA A 206 -0.07 1.03 9.11
C ALA A 206 -0.86 1.93 8.14
N ALA A 207 -0.29 3.06 7.72
CA ALA A 207 -0.93 3.97 6.78
C ALA A 207 -1.38 3.26 5.49
N LYS A 208 -0.53 2.39 4.92
CA LYS A 208 -0.87 1.57 3.75
C LYS A 208 -2.04 0.62 4.03
N ALA A 209 -2.09 -0.04 5.20
CA ALA A 209 -3.23 -0.88 5.58
C ALA A 209 -4.53 -0.09 5.60
N PHE A 210 -4.56 1.02 6.34
CA PHE A 210 -5.74 1.89 6.44
C PHE A 210 -6.15 2.44 5.07
N GLY A 211 -5.20 2.93 4.28
CA GLY A 211 -5.48 3.57 3.01
C GLY A 211 -6.03 2.60 1.97
N LEU A 212 -5.35 1.46 1.76
CA LEU A 212 -5.75 0.50 0.74
C LEU A 212 -7.02 -0.26 1.13
N CYS A 213 -7.19 -0.64 2.41
CA CYS A 213 -8.46 -1.20 2.88
C CYS A 213 -9.60 -0.18 2.80
N GLY A 214 -9.32 1.11 3.05
CA GLY A 214 -10.29 2.19 2.85
C GLY A 214 -10.75 2.34 1.40
N ILE A 215 -9.90 2.03 0.42
CA ILE A 215 -10.31 2.00 -0.99
C ILE A 215 -11.17 0.77 -1.27
N VAL A 216 -10.70 -0.42 -0.92
CA VAL A 216 -11.41 -1.69 -1.17
C VAL A 216 -12.81 -1.71 -0.53
N LEU A 217 -12.94 -1.09 0.63
CA LEU A 217 -14.18 -1.03 1.41
C LEU A 217 -14.97 0.28 1.22
N GLU A 218 -14.50 1.19 0.36
CA GLU A 218 -15.10 2.51 0.14
C GLU A 218 -15.35 3.30 1.45
N ASP A 219 -14.35 3.30 2.34
CA ASP A 219 -14.41 3.92 3.67
C ASP A 219 -13.47 5.13 3.79
N GLU A 220 -14.06 6.32 3.83
CA GLU A 220 -13.33 7.58 4.00
C GLU A 220 -12.69 7.73 5.39
N THR A 221 -13.27 7.14 6.45
CA THR A 221 -12.69 7.19 7.80
C THR A 221 -11.35 6.46 7.83
N LEU A 222 -11.25 5.31 7.15
CA LEU A 222 -9.99 4.59 7.02
C LEU A 222 -8.96 5.39 6.21
N LYS A 223 -9.36 6.05 5.11
CA LYS A 223 -8.48 6.91 4.31
C LYS A 223 -7.99 8.13 5.11
N GLU A 224 -8.83 8.74 5.92
CA GLU A 224 -8.45 9.82 6.84
C GLU A 224 -7.45 9.34 7.91
N SER A 225 -7.68 8.16 8.50
CA SER A 225 -6.74 7.54 9.43
C SER A 225 -5.39 7.25 8.77
N SER A 226 -5.38 6.83 7.50
CA SER A 226 -4.17 6.68 6.69
C SER A 226 -3.41 8.02 6.57
N ALA A 227 -4.10 9.10 6.21
CA ALA A 227 -3.51 10.43 6.08
C ALA A 227 -2.89 10.93 7.40
N LYS A 228 -3.55 10.67 8.53
CA LYS A 228 -3.00 11.01 9.86
C LYS A 228 -1.73 10.22 10.19
N LEU A 229 -1.67 8.93 9.84
CA LEU A 229 -0.47 8.11 10.02
C LEU A 229 0.67 8.54 9.08
N VAL A 230 0.36 8.94 7.85
CA VAL A 230 1.33 9.57 6.93
C VAL A 230 1.90 10.84 7.54
N ALA A 231 1.05 11.72 8.09
CA ALA A 231 1.52 12.94 8.76
C ALA A 231 2.43 12.63 9.96
N GLU A 232 2.13 11.59 10.75
CA GLU A 232 3.02 11.13 11.81
C GLU A 232 4.35 10.59 11.29
N ALA A 233 4.35 9.84 10.18
CA ALA A 233 5.59 9.36 9.55
C ALA A 233 6.44 10.53 9.02
N LEU A 234 5.81 11.55 8.43
CA LEU A 234 6.48 12.74 7.90
C LEU A 234 7.16 13.58 8.99
N LYS A 235 6.65 13.54 10.23
CA LYS A 235 7.33 14.11 11.40
C LYS A 235 8.60 13.35 11.80
N ARG A 236 8.79 12.11 11.33
CA ARG A 236 9.96 11.27 11.60
C ARG A 236 11.02 11.41 10.52
N ARG A 237 11.28 12.64 10.10
CA ARG A 237 12.38 12.97 9.18
C ARG A 237 13.42 13.81 9.90
N ASP A 238 14.68 13.65 9.53
CA ASP A 238 15.73 14.57 9.96
C ASP A 238 15.77 15.85 9.12
N ALA A 239 16.77 16.70 9.38
CA ALA A 239 16.94 18.00 8.70
C ALA A 239 17.18 17.87 7.18
N GLU A 240 17.66 16.72 6.69
CA GLU A 240 17.84 16.47 5.25
C GLU A 240 16.58 15.84 4.61
N GLY A 241 15.56 15.54 5.41
CA GLY A 241 14.29 14.99 4.96
C GLY A 241 14.29 13.46 4.81
N VAL A 242 15.25 12.75 5.40
CA VAL A 242 15.35 11.28 5.39
C VAL A 242 14.63 10.71 6.62
N PHE A 243 13.96 9.56 6.47
CA PHE A 243 13.22 8.97 7.58
C PHE A 243 14.14 8.41 8.68
N ILE A 244 13.71 8.63 9.92
CA ILE A 244 14.34 8.18 11.15
C ILE A 244 13.66 6.89 11.61
N GLU A 245 14.49 5.88 11.87
CA GLU A 245 14.14 4.54 12.27
C GLU A 245 14.77 4.23 13.63
N ARG A 246 14.06 4.56 14.72
CA ARG A 246 14.54 4.40 16.11
C ARG A 246 15.79 5.24 16.40
N GLY A 247 15.65 6.56 16.29
CA GLY A 247 16.66 7.53 16.74
C GLY A 247 17.76 7.86 15.74
N GLY A 248 17.79 7.22 14.57
CA GLY A 248 18.68 7.59 13.46
C GLY A 248 18.26 6.93 12.16
N ARG A 249 19.11 7.03 11.13
CA ARG A 249 18.84 6.45 9.82
C ARG A 249 19.07 4.94 9.83
N ASP A 250 18.38 4.24 8.93
CA ASP A 250 18.61 2.83 8.68
C ASP A 250 18.30 2.52 7.21
N SER A 251 19.32 2.10 6.46
CA SER A 251 19.22 1.87 5.01
C SER A 251 18.16 0.82 4.66
N SER A 252 18.09 -0.26 5.42
CA SER A 252 17.10 -1.31 5.22
C SER A 252 15.68 -0.82 5.51
N TYR A 253 15.45 -0.14 6.63
CA TYR A 253 14.12 0.30 7.02
C TYR A 253 13.62 1.51 6.24
N ASN A 254 14.51 2.38 5.77
CA ASN A 254 14.16 3.43 4.82
C ASN A 254 13.70 2.83 3.48
N ALA A 255 14.29 1.72 3.02
CA ALA A 255 13.77 1.01 1.85
C ALA A 255 12.36 0.46 2.08
N VAL A 256 12.05 -0.03 3.28
CA VAL A 256 10.68 -0.42 3.65
C VAL A 256 9.73 0.78 3.61
N SER A 257 10.13 1.91 4.21
CA SER A 257 9.38 3.17 4.16
C SER A 257 9.11 3.61 2.71
N LEU A 258 10.13 3.53 1.84
CA LEU A 258 10.01 3.80 0.41
C LEU A 258 9.01 2.86 -0.26
N LEU A 259 9.10 1.56 -0.05
CA LEU A 259 8.18 0.59 -0.66
C LEU A 259 6.73 0.86 -0.24
N MET A 260 6.48 1.05 1.06
CA MET A 260 5.12 1.28 1.56
C MET A 260 4.56 2.62 1.07
N GLY A 261 5.36 3.69 1.13
CA GLY A 261 4.96 5.02 0.70
C GLY A 261 4.69 5.10 -0.81
N GLN A 262 5.57 4.53 -1.63
CA GLN A 262 5.40 4.51 -3.08
C GLN A 262 4.14 3.76 -3.52
N VAL A 263 3.88 2.57 -2.95
CA VAL A 263 2.63 1.84 -3.25
C VAL A 263 1.42 2.65 -2.82
N LEU A 264 1.43 3.23 -1.61
CA LEU A 264 0.32 4.06 -1.14
C LEU A 264 0.05 5.25 -2.07
N LEU A 265 1.09 5.92 -2.56
CA LEU A 265 1.00 7.08 -3.46
C LEU A 265 0.34 6.79 -4.81
N LEU A 266 0.38 5.54 -5.28
CA LEU A 266 -0.36 5.14 -6.50
C LEU A 266 -1.87 5.29 -6.35
N TYR A 267 -2.36 5.13 -5.12
CA TYR A 267 -3.77 5.06 -4.81
C TYR A 267 -4.29 6.32 -4.10
N LEU A 268 -3.50 6.85 -3.16
CA LEU A 268 -3.79 8.04 -2.38
C LEU A 268 -2.64 9.06 -2.55
N PRO A 269 -2.70 9.91 -3.58
CA PRO A 269 -1.67 10.92 -3.83
C PRO A 269 -1.47 11.86 -2.64
N ASN A 270 -0.22 12.12 -2.30
CA ASN A 270 0.17 13.08 -1.26
C ASN A 270 1.50 13.73 -1.66
N PRO A 271 1.50 15.01 -2.09
CA PRO A 271 2.70 15.68 -2.58
C PRO A 271 3.83 15.78 -1.54
N GLU A 272 3.49 15.92 -0.25
CA GLU A 272 4.51 15.99 0.80
C GLU A 272 5.19 14.63 1.02
N LEU A 273 4.42 13.55 0.97
CA LEU A 273 4.94 12.20 1.02
C LEU A 273 5.79 11.87 -0.20
N GLU A 274 5.33 12.25 -1.40
CA GLU A 274 6.09 12.08 -2.64
C GLU A 274 7.45 12.81 -2.59
N ALA A 275 7.46 14.07 -2.14
CA ALA A 275 8.71 14.81 -1.92
C ALA A 275 9.63 14.11 -0.90
N ALA A 276 9.06 13.51 0.15
CA ALA A 276 9.82 12.70 1.12
C ALA A 276 10.44 11.45 0.49
N MET A 277 9.67 10.74 -0.36
CA MET A 277 10.15 9.56 -1.08
C MET A 277 11.34 9.90 -1.99
N HIS A 278 11.28 11.02 -2.70
CA HIS A 278 12.40 11.49 -3.53
C HIS A 278 13.67 11.73 -2.72
N ARG A 279 13.57 12.43 -1.58
CA ARG A 279 14.74 12.69 -0.71
C ARG A 279 15.30 11.42 -0.12
N THR A 280 14.43 10.54 0.36
CA THR A 280 14.83 9.27 0.98
C THR A 280 15.44 8.32 -0.05
N MET A 281 14.92 8.26 -1.28
CA MET A 281 15.51 7.47 -2.36
C MET A 281 16.89 8.02 -2.75
N ALA A 282 17.02 9.34 -2.92
CA ALA A 282 18.31 9.96 -3.22
C ALA A 282 19.36 9.61 -2.16
N TRP A 283 18.99 9.65 -0.87
CA TRP A 283 19.87 9.22 0.20
C TRP A 283 20.16 7.72 0.16
N LEU A 284 19.15 6.86 -0.01
CA LEU A 284 19.32 5.40 -0.05
C LEU A 284 20.30 4.98 -1.14
N LEU A 285 20.26 5.61 -2.31
CA LEU A 285 21.19 5.32 -3.42
C LEU A 285 22.65 5.61 -3.08
N THR A 286 22.94 6.52 -2.13
CA THR A 286 24.31 6.72 -1.63
C THR A 286 24.79 5.59 -0.72
N ARG A 287 23.88 4.71 -0.29
CA ARG A 287 24.15 3.58 0.60
C ARG A 287 24.20 2.25 -0.14
N ILE A 288 24.09 2.24 -1.46
CA ILE A 288 24.15 1.02 -2.27
C ILE A 288 25.30 1.18 -3.26
N ASP A 289 26.23 0.22 -3.27
CA ASP A 289 27.32 0.23 -4.25
C ASP A 289 26.87 -0.27 -5.63
N ALA A 290 27.78 -0.22 -6.60
CA ALA A 290 27.50 -0.64 -7.98
C ALA A 290 27.20 -2.15 -8.10
N GLU A 291 27.60 -2.93 -7.10
CA GLU A 291 27.40 -4.37 -6.99
C GLU A 291 26.12 -4.72 -6.22
N GLY A 292 25.35 -3.74 -5.75
CA GLY A 292 24.10 -3.94 -5.02
C GLY A 292 24.26 -4.31 -3.55
N VAL A 293 25.45 -4.11 -2.96
CA VAL A 293 25.66 -4.27 -1.51
C VAL A 293 25.13 -3.03 -0.81
N VAL A 294 24.31 -3.24 0.21
CA VAL A 294 23.72 -2.17 1.01
C VAL A 294 24.61 -1.90 2.22
N SER A 295 25.14 -0.69 2.31
CA SER A 295 25.91 -0.24 3.47
C SER A 295 25.02 -0.14 4.71
N VAL A 296 25.54 -0.69 5.81
CA VAL A 296 24.94 -0.65 7.15
C VAL A 296 25.65 0.32 8.08
N GLU A 297 26.68 1.02 7.59
CA GLU A 297 27.36 2.04 8.37
C GLU A 297 26.36 3.13 8.79
N GLY A 298 26.37 3.48 10.07
CA GLY A 298 25.42 4.44 10.64
C GLY A 298 23.98 3.94 10.79
N ASN A 299 23.67 2.68 10.45
CA ASN A 299 22.36 2.11 10.73
C ASN A 299 22.13 2.00 12.24
N THR A 300 20.92 2.32 12.68
CA THR A 300 20.51 2.23 14.09
C THR A 300 19.87 0.91 14.47
N ARG A 301 19.53 0.04 13.50
CA ARG A 301 18.76 -1.19 13.75
C ARG A 301 19.34 -2.42 13.05
N THR A 302 19.46 -2.39 11.73
CA THR A 302 19.83 -3.56 10.91
C THR A 302 21.31 -3.65 10.60
N GLY A 303 21.84 -4.87 10.54
CA GLY A 303 23.23 -5.16 10.15
C GLY A 303 24.30 -4.78 11.17
N VAL A 304 23.91 -4.28 12.34
CA VAL A 304 24.82 -3.74 13.38
C VAL A 304 24.70 -4.46 14.73
N GLY A 305 23.97 -5.57 14.81
CA GLY A 305 23.82 -6.35 16.05
C GLY A 305 22.85 -5.76 17.09
N LEU A 306 22.16 -4.66 16.76
CA LEU A 306 21.33 -3.90 17.72
C LEU A 306 19.86 -4.33 17.79
N GLU A 307 19.37 -5.06 16.78
CA GLU A 307 18.01 -5.61 16.79
C GLU A 307 18.04 -7.11 16.52
N PRO A 308 17.73 -7.96 17.51
CA PRO A 308 17.53 -9.38 17.26
C PRO A 308 16.21 -9.62 16.51
N ASP A 309 16.18 -10.66 15.69
CA ASP A 309 14.97 -11.23 15.12
C ASP A 309 14.19 -12.02 16.18
N GLY A 310 13.08 -12.63 15.78
CA GLY A 310 12.23 -13.40 16.69
C GLY A 310 12.90 -14.66 17.28
N LEU A 311 14.10 -15.01 16.83
CA LEU A 311 14.90 -16.17 17.26
C LEU A 311 16.19 -15.73 18.00
N GLY A 312 16.42 -14.43 18.17
CA GLY A 312 17.61 -13.90 18.82
C GLY A 312 18.80 -13.64 17.91
N HIS A 313 18.68 -13.86 16.59
CA HIS A 313 19.76 -13.56 15.63
C HIS A 313 19.76 -12.09 15.26
N THR A 314 20.91 -11.50 14.97
CA THR A 314 21.00 -10.14 14.43
C THR A 314 20.17 -10.02 13.15
N LYS A 315 19.27 -9.03 13.10
CA LYS A 315 18.57 -8.69 11.86
C LYS A 315 19.54 -8.18 10.82
N ASN A 316 19.61 -8.88 9.69
CA ASN A 316 20.33 -8.45 8.50
C ASN A 316 19.51 -7.45 7.68
N VAL A 317 20.14 -6.88 6.66
CA VAL A 317 19.47 -6.03 5.67
C VAL A 317 18.37 -6.83 4.99
N ASN A 318 17.19 -6.22 4.85
CA ASN A 318 16.06 -6.77 4.11
C ASN A 318 16.23 -6.51 2.60
N TYR A 319 17.20 -7.18 1.97
CA TYR A 319 17.50 -7.08 0.55
C TYR A 319 16.26 -7.22 -0.37
N PRO A 320 15.30 -8.13 -0.10
CA PRO A 320 14.07 -8.19 -0.88
C PRO A 320 13.28 -6.87 -0.92
N GLU A 321 13.10 -6.19 0.22
CA GLU A 321 12.35 -4.93 0.24
C GLU A 321 13.18 -3.76 -0.32
N VAL A 322 14.51 -3.82 -0.27
CA VAL A 322 15.39 -2.87 -0.98
C VAL A 322 15.24 -3.01 -2.49
N ALA A 323 15.32 -4.23 -3.02
CA ALA A 323 15.14 -4.49 -4.44
C ALA A 323 13.75 -4.03 -4.91
N GLN A 324 12.69 -4.35 -4.15
CA GLN A 324 11.34 -3.89 -4.49
C GLN A 324 11.20 -2.37 -4.47
N ALA A 325 11.78 -1.67 -3.49
CA ALA A 325 11.74 -0.22 -3.43
C ALA A 325 12.42 0.42 -4.65
N LEU A 326 13.54 -0.13 -5.10
CA LEU A 326 14.25 0.30 -6.32
C LEU A 326 13.45 -0.02 -7.59
N CYS A 327 12.84 -1.20 -7.70
CA CYS A 327 11.99 -1.56 -8.83
C CYS A 327 10.80 -0.63 -9.00
N TYR A 328 10.09 -0.34 -7.90
CA TYR A 328 8.96 0.59 -7.90
C TYR A 328 9.39 1.98 -8.35
N TYR A 329 10.42 2.53 -7.73
CA TYR A 329 10.90 3.88 -8.05
C TYR A 329 11.43 3.96 -9.49
N GLY A 330 12.20 2.94 -9.89
CA GLY A 330 12.74 2.80 -11.24
C GLY A 330 11.65 2.83 -12.31
N THR A 331 10.58 2.08 -12.09
CA THR A 331 9.46 2.00 -13.03
C THR A 331 8.61 3.27 -13.03
N LEU A 332 8.34 3.85 -11.86
CA LEU A 332 7.53 5.07 -11.72
C LEU A 332 8.20 6.28 -12.37
N HIS A 333 9.52 6.38 -12.25
CA HIS A 333 10.28 7.54 -12.71
C HIS A 333 11.08 7.29 -13.98
N ASN A 334 10.82 6.18 -14.69
CA ASN A 334 11.52 5.79 -15.93
C ASN A 334 13.05 5.78 -15.78
N ARG A 335 13.53 5.16 -14.71
CA ARG A 335 14.95 5.05 -14.33
C ARG A 335 15.41 3.59 -14.50
N PRO A 336 15.79 3.17 -15.73
CA PRO A 336 16.19 1.79 -16.01
C PRO A 336 17.45 1.36 -15.25
N ASP A 337 18.33 2.32 -14.91
CA ASP A 337 19.50 2.11 -14.08
C ASP A 337 19.15 1.54 -12.70
N LEU A 338 18.02 1.97 -12.13
CA LEU A 338 17.55 1.48 -10.83
C LEU A 338 16.94 0.08 -10.93
N LEU A 339 16.38 -0.30 -12.09
CA LEU A 339 15.92 -1.66 -12.32
C LEU A 339 17.11 -2.63 -12.37
N THR A 340 18.19 -2.26 -13.07
CA THR A 340 19.44 -3.04 -13.07
C THR A 340 20.05 -3.13 -11.68
N LEU A 341 20.04 -2.04 -10.90
CA LEU A 341 20.52 -2.08 -9.52
C LEU A 341 19.65 -2.99 -8.63
N ALA A 342 18.33 -2.95 -8.79
CA ALA A 342 17.41 -3.80 -8.05
C ALA A 342 17.69 -5.29 -8.28
N GLU A 343 18.00 -5.70 -9.51
CA GLU A 343 18.35 -7.09 -9.84
C GLU A 343 19.64 -7.54 -9.15
N LYS A 344 20.64 -6.66 -9.01
CA LYS A 344 21.87 -6.93 -8.25
C LYS A 344 21.63 -7.04 -6.75
N VAL A 345 20.79 -6.16 -6.20
CA VAL A 345 20.40 -6.17 -4.79
C VAL A 345 19.63 -7.45 -4.45
N ALA A 346 18.77 -7.92 -5.36
CA ALA A 346 17.88 -9.05 -5.11
C ALA A 346 18.57 -10.43 -5.00
N VAL A 347 19.83 -10.54 -5.45
CA VAL A 347 20.61 -11.80 -5.40
C VAL A 347 21.57 -11.85 -4.21
N ARG A 348 21.47 -10.91 -3.27
CA ARG A 348 22.25 -10.85 -2.02
C ARG A 348 21.59 -11.64 -0.89
#